data_AF-A0A2E7HD67-F1
#
_entry.id   AF-A0A2E7HD67-F1
#
_cell.length_a   1.000
_cell.length_b   1.000
_cell.length_c   1.000
_cell.angle_alpha   90.00
_cell.angle_beta   90.00
_cell.angle_gamma   90.00
#
_symmetry.space_group_name_H-M   'P 1'
#
loop_
_entity.id
_entity.type
_entity.pdbx_description
1 polymer ?
#
loop_
_entity_poly.entity_id
_entity_poly.type
_entity_poly.pdbx_seq_one_letter_code
_entity_poly.pdbx_strand_id
1 'polypeptide(L)' 'MTPDNHFIVDRHPGITGLAFTAGFCGHGFKFAPVIGEGLADLALEGSTALPIDFLDADRFAARAA' A
#
# COMPACT_ATOMS: atom_id res chain seq x y z
N MET A 1 9.64 -0.42 -10.02
CA MET A 1 9.45 -1.85 -9.72
C MET A 1 10.09 -2.09 -8.36
N THR A 2 9.39 -2.76 -7.46
CA THR A 2 9.90 -3.14 -6.13
C THR A 2 10.76 -4.43 -6.23
N PRO A 3 11.66 -4.71 -5.27
CA PRO A 3 12.51 -5.90 -5.31
C PRO A 3 11.75 -7.24 -5.29
N ASP A 4 10.57 -7.28 -4.67
CA ASP A 4 9.73 -8.48 -4.51
C ASP A 4 8.64 -8.59 -5.58
N ASN A 5 8.56 -7.65 -6.52
CA ASN A 5 7.50 -7.52 -7.53
C ASN A 5 6.08 -7.33 -6.96
N HIS A 6 5.93 -7.01 -5.68
CA HIS A 6 4.65 -6.61 -5.09
C HIS A 6 4.49 -5.09 -5.09
N PHE A 7 3.27 -4.60 -5.22
CA PHE A 7 2.99 -3.17 -5.06
C PHE A 7 3.15 -2.74 -3.60
N ILE A 8 3.05 -1.43 -3.36
CA ILE A 8 2.97 -0.83 -2.03
C ILE A 8 1.55 -0.29 -1.88
N VAL A 9 0.93 -0.50 -0.73
CA VAL A 9 -0.34 0.13 -0.32
C VAL A 9 -0.19 0.51 1.13
N ASP A 10 -0.18 1.81 1.42
CA ASP A 10 0.23 2.28 2.74
C ASP A 10 -0.27 3.71 3.03
N ARG A 11 -0.07 4.18 4.26
CA ARG A 11 -0.26 5.56 4.71
C ARG A 11 1.09 6.18 5.03
N HIS A 12 1.28 7.43 4.64
CA HIS A 12 2.56 8.10 4.88
C HIS A 12 2.73 8.42 6.39
N PRO A 13 3.80 7.95 7.07
CA PRO A 13 3.93 8.06 8.53
C PRO A 13 4.05 9.51 9.03
N GLY A 14 4.58 10.41 8.20
CA GLY A 14 4.74 11.84 8.51
C GLY A 14 3.68 12.78 7.94
N ILE A 15 2.68 12.28 7.19
CA ILE A 15 1.68 13.13 6.53
C ILE A 15 0.29 12.58 6.81
N THR A 16 -0.41 13.23 7.73
CA THR A 16 -1.77 12.85 8.13
C THR A 16 -2.72 12.86 6.93
N GLY A 17 -3.44 11.76 6.74
CA GLY A 17 -4.47 11.63 5.69
C GLY A 17 -3.92 11.24 4.31
N LEU A 18 -2.61 11.09 4.13
CA LEU A 18 -2.04 10.61 2.88
C LEU A 18 -2.01 9.08 2.84
N ALA A 19 -2.99 8.47 2.16
CA ALA A 19 -2.94 7.09 1.71
C ALA A 19 -2.39 7.03 0.28
N PHE A 20 -1.53 6.05 -0.02
CA PHE A 20 -0.89 5.94 -1.32
C PHE A 20 -0.69 4.50 -1.76
N THR A 21 -0.48 4.34 -3.06
CA THR A 21 -0.05 3.08 -3.66
C THR A 21 1.00 3.35 -4.74
N ALA A 22 1.97 2.46 -4.86
CA ALA A 22 3.05 2.58 -5.83
C ALA A 22 3.60 1.21 -6.24
N GLY A 23 4.46 1.17 -7.26
CA GLY A 23 5.26 -0.02 -7.53
C GLY A 23 4.47 -1.22 -8.09
N PHE A 24 3.43 -1.01 -8.89
CA PHE A 24 2.58 -2.04 -9.51
C PHE A 24 3.26 -3.09 -10.42
N CYS A 25 4.57 -3.02 -10.62
CA CYS A 25 5.40 -4.04 -11.26
C CYS A 25 4.85 -4.65 -12.57
N GLY A 26 4.16 -3.85 -13.39
CA GLY A 26 3.61 -4.27 -14.67
C GLY A 26 2.33 -5.13 -14.61
N HIS A 27 1.81 -5.41 -13.42
CA HIS A 27 0.62 -6.28 -13.24
C HIS A 27 -0.51 -5.66 -12.40
N GLY A 28 -0.36 -4.40 -11.97
CA GLY A 28 -1.34 -3.69 -11.13
C GLY A 28 -2.71 -3.41 -11.75
N PHE A 29 -2.84 -3.37 -13.08
CA PHE A 29 -4.09 -2.94 -13.73
C PHE A 29 -5.30 -3.80 -13.33
N LYS A 30 -5.12 -5.13 -13.24
CA LYS A 30 -6.19 -6.06 -12.84
C LYS A 30 -6.64 -5.87 -11.38
N PHE A 31 -5.80 -5.26 -10.55
CA PHE A 31 -6.06 -5.00 -9.14
C PHE A 31 -6.60 -3.59 -8.88
N ALA A 32 -6.68 -2.73 -9.90
CA ALA A 32 -7.10 -1.35 -9.74
C ALA A 32 -8.45 -1.18 -9.02
N PRO A 33 -9.50 -1.99 -9.26
CA PRO A 33 -10.75 -1.86 -8.52
C PRO A 33 -10.60 -2.11 -7.01
N VAL A 34 -9.98 -3.22 -6.62
CA VAL A 34 -9.81 -3.58 -5.19
C VAL A 34 -8.80 -2.68 -4.47
N ILE A 35 -7.79 -2.19 -5.18
CA ILE A 35 -6.86 -1.20 -4.63
C ILE A 35 -7.54 0.16 -4.45
N GLY A 36 -8.44 0.54 -5.36
CA GLY A 36 -9.27 1.73 -5.21
C GLY A 36 -10.15 1.68 -3.96
N GLU A 37 -10.79 0.52 -3.71
CA GLU A 37 -11.57 0.27 -2.49
C GLU A 37 -10.70 0.42 -1.23
N GLY A 38 -9.56 -0.28 -1.17
CA GLY A 38 -8.67 -0.17 -0.01
C GLY A 38 -8.11 1.24 0.22
N LEU A 39 -7.81 1.99 -0.84
CA LEU A 39 -7.38 3.37 -0.72
C LEU A 39 -8.50 4.30 -0.24
N ALA A 40 -9.74 4.05 -0.64
CA ALA A 40 -10.90 4.81 -0.15
C ALA A 40 -11.08 4.60 1.36
N ASP A 41 -11.03 3.35 1.81
CA ASP A 41 -11.07 2.99 3.24
C ASP A 41 -9.94 3.67 4.02
N LEU A 42 -8.69 3.56 3.55
CA LEU A 42 -7.53 4.18 4.20
C LEU A 42 -7.61 5.72 4.24
N ALA A 43 -8.20 6.34 3.22
CA ALA A 43 -8.35 7.79 3.15
C ALA A 43 -9.48 8.31 4.05
N LEU A 44 -10.60 7.59 4.14
CA LEU A 44 -11.81 8.01 4.84
C LEU A 44 -11.85 7.54 6.30
N GLU A 45 -11.44 6.31 6.55
CA GLU A 45 -11.55 5.63 7.85
C GLU A 45 -10.18 5.41 8.52
N GLY A 46 -9.12 5.38 7.72
CA GLY A 46 -7.76 5.19 8.20
C GLY A 46 -7.32 3.74 8.35
N SER A 47 -8.19 2.79 8.04
CA SER A 47 -7.95 1.35 8.04
C SER A 47 -8.81 0.69 6.95
N THR A 48 -8.42 -0.48 6.45
CA THR A 48 -9.23 -1.29 5.53
C THR A 48 -9.31 -2.73 6.03
N ALA A 49 -10.38 -3.44 5.68
CA ALA A 49 -10.51 -4.88 5.96
C ALA A 49 -9.74 -5.76 4.95
N LEU A 50 -9.27 -5.18 3.84
CA LEU A 50 -8.46 -5.90 2.87
C LEU A 50 -7.12 -6.30 3.49
N PRO A 51 -6.61 -7.51 3.22
CA PRO A 51 -5.38 -8.01 3.83
C PRO A 51 -4.14 -7.39 3.15
N ILE A 52 -3.91 -6.10 3.35
CA ILE A 52 -2.86 -5.33 2.65
C ILE A 52 -1.54 -5.22 3.42
N ASP A 53 -1.44 -5.75 4.65
CA ASP A 53 -0.25 -5.60 5.52
C ASP A 53 1.05 -6.09 4.87
N PHE A 54 0.98 -7.10 4.00
CA PHE A 54 2.15 -7.60 3.28
C PHE A 54 2.66 -6.65 2.18
N LEU A 55 1.90 -5.59 1.88
CA LEU A 55 2.19 -4.53 0.90
C LEU A 55 2.67 -3.23 1.57
N ASP A 56 2.89 -3.22 2.88
CA ASP A 56 3.41 -2.08 3.64
C ASP A 56 4.76 -1.59 3.08
N ALA A 57 5.01 -0.28 3.09
CA ALA A 57 6.26 0.30 2.58
C ALA A 57 7.47 -0.10 3.44
N ASP A 58 7.28 -0.27 4.75
CA ASP A 58 8.30 -0.64 5.72
C ASP A 58 8.72 -2.12 5.62
N ARG A 59 8.07 -2.94 4.77
CA ARG A 59 8.52 -4.32 4.53
C ARG A 59 9.94 -4.41 3.96
N PHE A 60 10.45 -3.31 3.40
CA PHE A 60 11.83 -3.18 2.93
C PHE A 60 12.75 -2.45 3.91
N ALA A 61 12.21 -1.86 4.98
CA ALA A 61 13.02 -1.35 6.07
C ALA A 61 13.69 -2.55 6.74
N ALA A 62 15.01 -2.67 6.59
CA ALA A 62 15.77 -3.66 7.34
C ALA A 62 15.42 -3.49 8.83
N ARG A 63 15.12 -4.59 9.54
CA ARG A 63 15.00 -4.61 11.01
C ARG A 63 16.10 -3.71 11.57
N ALA A 64 15.72 -2.56 12.11
CA ALA A 64 16.64 -1.77 12.91
C ALA A 64 17.08 -2.69 14.06
N ALA A 65 18.36 -3.05 14.05
CA ALA A 65 19.00 -3.76 15.15
C ALA A 65 19.04 -2.87 16.40
#